data_AF-A0A4R4NER3-F1
#
_entry.id   AF-A0A4R4NER3-F1
#
_cell.length_a   1.000
_cell.length_b   1.000
_cell.length_c   1.000
_cell.angle_alpha   90.00
_cell.angle_beta   90.00
_cell.angle_gamma   90.00
#
_symmetry.space_group_name_H-M   'P 1'
#
loop_
_entity.id
_entity.type
_entity.pdbx_description
1 polymer ?
#
loop_
_entity_poly.entity_id
_entity_poly.type
_entity_poly.pdbx_seq_one_letter_code
_entity_poly.pdbx_strand_id
1 'polypeptide(L)'
;MRRTAAALATVLAAGLAAGVPAAAAAEPPTCGTPADHQIADVQGSGGASPLAGRTVRVEGVVTADFQRSDQLKGFFVQDPTPDADPRTSDGLFVYSTTEVSVGDRVLVTGKAVEYNGLTELSPVSAVDVCGTGRVAPARVQLPLRGGAALEQYEGMLLRFGQRLTATEVYQLGRYGEVTVSAGGRLFQPTDGHGSTQAGNDARKLLVDDGSNVQNPDTIPYTDPRVLRIGDSTQGLTGVLNYGFGEYRLEPTRTAHFADTNPARKKPRHVGGDVRVASFNTLNWFTTLNKRGADTAEEQERQLAKLTAALKGLDADVVGLMEVENNGDTAVKAIVDRLNREAGAGTYAWVRHPYPGTDEIHVALIYKPAKVAPAGAARSSQDPVFDRPPLVQTFRPASGGTAFTMIVNHFKSKGCGDATGPDLDQGDGQGCYNARRVAQAEAIKAIADGVPNPLVVGDLNAYTAEDPVKVLTGAGLVSQTQRFVRPADRYSYVFDGQSGELDHALAGPGLSRRVTGATIWHINSDEPVFLDYNTEFNPPEFYRPDAFRSSDHDPVLLGLNLR
;
A
#
# COMPACT_ATOMS: atom_id res chain seq x y z
N MET A 1 -3.87 -72.55 36.73
CA MET A 1 -4.97 -73.55 36.77
C MET A 1 -5.90 -73.33 35.57
N ARG A 2 -6.21 -74.42 34.84
CA ARG A 2 -7.40 -74.67 33.98
C ARG A 2 -7.64 -73.70 32.79
N ARG A 3 -7.32 -74.08 31.54
CA ARG A 3 -8.10 -74.93 30.59
C ARG A 3 -9.58 -74.55 30.49
N THR A 4 -10.02 -74.14 29.30
CA THR A 4 -11.07 -74.85 28.51
C THR A 4 -11.08 -74.40 27.04
N ALA A 5 -11.34 -75.38 26.17
CA ALA A 5 -11.50 -75.29 24.72
C ALA A 5 -12.96 -75.60 24.33
N ALA A 6 -13.41 -75.13 23.16
CA ALA A 6 -14.47 -75.69 22.30
C ALA A 6 -14.72 -74.69 21.14
N ALA A 7 -15.10 -75.03 19.90
CA ALA A 7 -15.14 -76.24 19.09
C ALA A 7 -15.41 -75.77 17.63
N LEU A 8 -15.02 -76.60 16.66
CA LEU A 8 -15.11 -76.39 15.20
C LEU A 8 -16.55 -76.28 14.66
N ALA A 9 -16.70 -75.57 13.54
CA ALA A 9 -17.56 -76.00 12.43
C ALA A 9 -16.94 -75.60 11.07
N THR A 10 -16.47 -76.61 10.35
CA THR A 10 -16.06 -76.56 8.93
C THR A 10 -17.27 -76.72 8.02
N VAL A 11 -17.37 -75.88 6.99
CA VAL A 11 -18.15 -76.18 5.78
C VAL A 11 -17.22 -76.00 4.58
N LEU A 12 -16.99 -77.10 3.86
CA LEU A 12 -16.35 -77.13 2.55
C LEU A 12 -17.41 -76.82 1.49
N ALA A 13 -17.10 -75.91 0.56
CA ALA A 13 -17.72 -75.87 -0.76
C ALA A 13 -16.64 -75.58 -1.80
N ALA A 14 -16.40 -76.56 -2.68
CA ALA A 14 -15.56 -76.43 -3.85
C ALA A 14 -16.35 -75.73 -4.97
N GLY A 15 -15.68 -74.84 -5.72
CA GLY A 15 -16.28 -74.14 -6.86
C GLY A 15 -15.24 -73.57 -7.82
N LEU A 16 -15.04 -74.31 -8.91
CA LEU A 16 -14.40 -74.00 -10.21
C LEU A 16 -13.64 -72.67 -10.42
N ALA A 17 -12.40 -72.84 -10.86
CA ALA A 17 -11.61 -71.83 -11.56
C ALA A 17 -12.26 -71.43 -12.89
N ALA A 18 -12.54 -70.14 -13.05
CA ALA A 18 -12.64 -69.48 -14.34
C ALA A 18 -11.60 -68.35 -14.36
N GLY A 19 -10.54 -68.55 -15.15
CA GLY A 19 -9.52 -67.53 -15.39
C GLY A 19 -10.13 -66.36 -16.13
N VAL A 20 -10.37 -65.27 -15.41
CA VAL A 20 -10.58 -63.96 -16.01
C VAL A 20 -9.19 -63.46 -16.43
N PRO A 21 -8.96 -63.05 -17.68
CA PRO A 21 -7.69 -62.43 -18.02
C PRO A 21 -7.58 -61.16 -17.18
N ALA A 22 -6.56 -61.11 -16.33
CA ALA A 22 -6.11 -59.87 -15.75
C ALA A 22 -5.83 -58.93 -16.92
N ALA A 23 -6.68 -57.93 -17.12
CA ALA A 23 -6.35 -56.79 -17.94
C ALA A 23 -5.07 -56.22 -17.33
N ALA A 24 -3.95 -56.36 -18.05
CA ALA A 24 -2.71 -55.72 -17.69
C ALA A 24 -3.03 -54.23 -17.49
N ALA A 25 -2.89 -53.75 -16.25
CA ALA A 25 -2.86 -52.34 -15.99
C ALA A 25 -1.75 -51.77 -16.89
N ALA A 26 -2.11 -50.90 -17.83
CA ALA A 26 -1.15 -50.22 -18.66
C ALA A 26 -0.14 -49.52 -17.73
N GLU A 27 1.15 -49.81 -17.93
CA GLU A 27 2.22 -49.08 -17.26
C GLU A 27 2.03 -47.57 -17.50
N PRO A 28 2.26 -46.70 -16.50
CA PRO A 28 2.25 -45.26 -16.72
C PRO A 28 3.26 -44.91 -17.83
N PRO A 29 2.94 -43.93 -18.70
CA PRO A 29 3.74 -43.62 -19.86
C PRO A 29 5.15 -43.24 -19.43
N THR A 30 6.10 -44.13 -19.72
CA THR A 30 7.52 -43.81 -19.63
C THR A 30 7.84 -42.58 -20.49
N CYS A 31 8.90 -41.85 -20.14
CA CYS A 31 9.50 -40.79 -20.95
C CYS A 31 9.91 -41.21 -22.39
N GLY A 32 9.62 -42.44 -22.79
CA GLY A 32 9.72 -42.91 -24.17
C GLY A 32 8.60 -42.39 -25.08
N THR A 33 7.52 -41.80 -24.54
CA THR A 33 6.50 -41.15 -25.37
C THR A 33 6.83 -39.67 -25.55
N PRO A 34 7.04 -39.16 -26.77
CA PRO A 34 7.46 -37.77 -26.97
C PRO A 34 6.35 -36.78 -26.62
N ALA A 35 6.73 -35.56 -26.23
CA ALA A 35 5.81 -34.42 -26.23
C ALA A 35 5.13 -34.27 -27.60
N ASP A 36 3.85 -33.90 -27.60
CA ASP A 36 3.08 -33.66 -28.83
C ASP A 36 2.89 -32.18 -29.16
N HIS A 37 3.23 -31.29 -28.22
CA HIS A 37 3.25 -29.84 -28.36
C HIS A 37 4.45 -29.25 -27.61
N GLN A 38 4.97 -28.11 -28.07
CA GLN A 38 5.85 -27.27 -27.26
C GLN A 38 5.02 -26.43 -26.27
N ILE A 39 5.65 -25.89 -25.23
CA ILE A 39 4.96 -24.99 -24.30
C ILE A 39 4.47 -23.73 -25.04
N ALA A 40 5.24 -23.20 -25.98
CA ALA A 40 4.84 -22.07 -26.82
C ALA A 40 3.56 -22.33 -27.64
N ASP A 41 3.31 -23.58 -28.07
CA ASP A 41 2.07 -23.95 -28.75
C ASP A 41 0.86 -23.90 -27.81
N VAL A 42 1.06 -24.22 -26.52
CA VAL A 42 0.03 -24.16 -25.49
C VAL A 42 -0.28 -22.71 -25.13
N GLN A 43 0.74 -21.86 -24.99
CA GLN A 43 0.56 -20.45 -24.67
C GLN A 43 -0.05 -19.67 -25.84
N GLY A 44 0.54 -19.79 -27.03
CA GLY A 44 0.21 -18.93 -28.17
C GLY A 44 0.71 -17.49 -27.99
N SER A 45 0.30 -16.60 -28.90
CA SER A 45 0.77 -15.19 -28.96
C SER A 45 -0.28 -14.16 -28.50
N GLY A 46 -1.43 -14.62 -28.00
CA GLY A 46 -2.49 -13.78 -27.44
C GLY A 46 -2.78 -14.20 -26.01
N GLY A 47 -3.63 -13.45 -25.31
CA GLY A 47 -3.95 -13.67 -23.88
C GLY A 47 -4.85 -14.88 -23.57
N ALA A 48 -4.87 -15.89 -24.44
CA ALA A 48 -5.58 -17.14 -24.23
C ALA A 48 -4.98 -18.24 -25.11
N SER A 49 -4.87 -19.43 -24.55
CA SER A 49 -4.35 -20.62 -25.21
C SER A 49 -5.13 -20.97 -26.49
N PRO A 50 -4.46 -21.14 -27.64
CA PRO A 50 -5.10 -21.68 -28.85
C PRO A 50 -5.49 -23.16 -28.72
N LEU A 51 -5.02 -23.82 -27.65
CA LEU A 51 -5.31 -25.22 -27.32
C LEU A 51 -6.26 -25.38 -26.13
N ALA A 52 -6.91 -24.29 -25.70
CA ALA A 52 -7.88 -24.31 -24.61
C ALA A 52 -8.92 -25.42 -24.81
N GLY A 53 -9.10 -26.26 -23.80
CA GLY A 53 -10.01 -27.39 -23.80
C GLY A 53 -9.41 -28.71 -24.30
N ARG A 54 -8.21 -28.70 -24.90
CA ARG A 54 -7.56 -29.89 -25.44
C ARG A 54 -6.60 -30.50 -24.42
N THR A 55 -6.46 -31.83 -24.44
CA THR A 55 -5.38 -32.52 -23.73
C THR A 55 -4.12 -32.45 -24.56
N VAL A 56 -3.02 -32.04 -23.94
CA VAL A 56 -1.69 -31.90 -24.54
C VAL A 56 -0.67 -32.63 -23.68
N ARG A 57 0.47 -32.96 -24.28
CA ARG A 57 1.65 -33.46 -23.59
C ARG A 57 2.86 -32.59 -23.93
N VAL A 58 3.38 -31.92 -22.91
CA VAL A 58 4.53 -31.01 -23.02
C VAL A 58 5.72 -31.54 -22.22
N GLU A 59 6.93 -31.24 -22.69
CA GLU A 59 8.16 -31.47 -21.93
C GLU A 59 8.74 -30.12 -21.49
N GLY A 60 9.21 -30.03 -20.24
CA GLY A 60 9.80 -28.81 -19.71
C GLY A 60 10.65 -29.06 -18.48
N VAL A 61 11.41 -28.05 -18.06
CA VAL A 61 12.18 -28.08 -16.81
C VAL A 61 11.42 -27.33 -15.73
N VAL A 62 11.27 -27.92 -14.55
CA VAL A 62 10.64 -27.26 -13.39
C VAL A 62 11.49 -26.05 -12.97
N THR A 63 10.92 -24.86 -13.07
CA THR A 63 11.58 -23.58 -12.74
C THR A 63 11.15 -23.02 -11.38
N ALA A 64 9.97 -23.39 -10.89
CA ALA A 64 9.50 -23.05 -9.54
C ALA A 64 8.52 -24.12 -9.02
N ASP A 65 8.60 -24.39 -7.72
CA ASP A 65 7.79 -25.39 -7.01
C ASP A 65 6.95 -24.71 -5.91
N PHE A 66 5.63 -24.79 -6.06
CA PHE A 66 4.62 -24.22 -5.17
C PHE A 66 3.55 -25.27 -4.80
N GLN A 67 3.95 -26.53 -4.62
CA GLN A 67 3.02 -27.65 -4.52
C GLN A 67 2.34 -27.82 -3.17
N ARG A 68 2.81 -27.13 -2.12
CA ARG A 68 2.25 -27.29 -0.78
C ARG A 68 0.82 -26.74 -0.69
N SER A 69 0.08 -27.20 0.31
CA SER A 69 -1.33 -26.84 0.50
C SER A 69 -1.58 -25.35 0.79
N ASP A 70 -0.57 -24.68 1.35
CA ASP A 70 -0.52 -23.24 1.65
C ASP A 70 0.00 -22.40 0.46
N GLN A 71 0.43 -23.03 -0.63
CA GLN A 71 0.95 -22.36 -1.82
C GLN A 71 -0.05 -22.38 -2.99
N LEU A 72 0.44 -22.29 -4.22
CA LEU A 72 -0.33 -22.31 -5.47
C LEU A 72 -0.85 -23.71 -5.85
N LYS A 73 -0.44 -24.76 -5.12
CA LYS A 73 -0.79 -26.18 -5.37
C LYS A 73 -0.36 -26.68 -6.76
N GLY A 74 0.78 -26.20 -7.22
CA GLY A 74 1.32 -26.54 -8.54
C GLY A 74 2.79 -26.17 -8.68
N PHE A 75 3.31 -26.27 -9.90
CA PHE A 75 4.68 -25.92 -10.23
C PHE A 75 4.75 -25.33 -11.63
N PHE A 76 5.79 -24.54 -11.89
CA PHE A 76 6.05 -23.95 -13.20
C PHE A 76 7.07 -24.79 -13.95
N VAL A 77 6.81 -25.04 -15.23
CA VAL A 77 7.75 -25.66 -16.17
C VAL A 77 8.09 -24.67 -17.28
N GLN A 78 9.31 -24.75 -17.79
CA GLN A 78 9.73 -23.93 -18.93
C GLN A 78 10.50 -24.76 -19.95
N ASP A 79 10.28 -24.49 -21.24
CA ASP A 79 10.95 -25.19 -22.35
C ASP A 79 12.46 -24.86 -22.31
N PRO A 80 13.36 -25.87 -22.21
CA PRO A 80 14.80 -25.63 -22.29
C PRO A 80 15.28 -25.28 -23.70
N THR A 81 14.44 -25.48 -24.71
CA THR A 81 14.65 -25.21 -26.13
C THR A 81 13.53 -24.30 -26.64
N PRO A 82 13.50 -23.03 -26.18
CA PRO A 82 12.43 -22.09 -26.52
C PRO A 82 12.31 -21.90 -28.02
N ASP A 83 11.13 -21.50 -28.47
CA ASP A 83 10.90 -21.21 -29.88
C ASP A 83 11.58 -19.91 -30.32
N ALA A 84 11.34 -19.49 -31.56
CA ALA A 84 11.93 -18.27 -32.10
C ALA A 84 10.99 -17.04 -32.02
N ASP A 85 9.75 -17.19 -31.57
CA ASP A 85 8.77 -16.12 -31.53
C ASP A 85 8.77 -15.44 -30.14
N PRO A 86 9.30 -14.22 -30.00
CA PRO A 86 9.36 -13.54 -28.71
C PRO A 86 7.97 -13.13 -28.16
N ARG A 87 6.89 -13.40 -28.90
CA ARG A 87 5.50 -13.10 -28.50
C ARG A 87 4.83 -14.28 -27.79
N THR A 88 5.39 -15.48 -27.87
CA THR A 88 4.89 -16.67 -27.19
C THR A 88 5.73 -16.93 -25.96
N SER A 89 5.06 -17.29 -24.86
CA SER A 89 5.76 -17.70 -23.65
C SER A 89 6.23 -19.14 -23.74
N ASP A 90 7.42 -19.42 -23.22
CA ASP A 90 7.96 -20.78 -23.06
C ASP A 90 7.69 -21.38 -21.67
N GLY A 91 7.00 -20.65 -20.79
CA GLY A 91 6.65 -21.06 -19.44
C GLY A 91 5.19 -21.50 -19.32
N LEU A 92 4.90 -22.43 -18.41
CA LEU A 92 3.55 -22.95 -18.18
C LEU A 92 3.35 -23.35 -16.72
N PHE A 93 2.19 -23.02 -16.16
CA PHE A 93 1.80 -23.51 -14.85
C PHE A 93 1.13 -24.88 -14.94
N VAL A 94 1.52 -25.80 -14.05
CA VAL A 94 0.97 -27.14 -13.94
C VAL A 94 0.27 -27.27 -12.59
N TYR A 95 -1.06 -27.32 -12.61
CA TYR A 95 -1.86 -27.49 -11.40
C TYR A 95 -1.87 -28.96 -10.98
N SER A 96 -0.83 -29.37 -10.26
CA SER A 96 -0.66 -30.72 -9.72
C SER A 96 0.24 -30.74 -8.49
N THR A 97 -0.10 -31.62 -7.53
CA THR A 97 0.71 -31.89 -6.34
C THR A 97 1.58 -33.14 -6.48
N THR A 98 1.75 -33.69 -7.69
CA THR A 98 2.71 -34.78 -7.94
C THR A 98 4.13 -34.30 -7.69
N GLU A 99 4.81 -34.85 -6.68
CA GLU A 99 6.12 -34.41 -6.23
C GLU A 99 7.14 -34.26 -7.37
N VAL A 100 7.66 -33.04 -7.52
CA VAL A 100 8.76 -32.68 -8.41
C VAL A 100 9.73 -31.75 -7.68
N SER A 101 10.91 -31.52 -8.24
CA SER A 101 11.89 -30.57 -7.73
C SER A 101 12.33 -29.60 -8.81
N VAL A 102 12.69 -28.37 -8.42
CA VAL A 102 13.30 -27.41 -9.34
C VAL A 102 14.54 -28.03 -10.01
N GLY A 103 14.57 -27.99 -11.34
CA GLY A 103 15.60 -28.63 -12.16
C GLY A 103 15.22 -30.01 -12.69
N ASP A 104 14.11 -30.61 -12.26
CA ASP A 104 13.58 -31.81 -12.89
C ASP A 104 13.12 -31.50 -14.30
N ARG A 105 13.46 -32.37 -15.24
CA ARG A 105 12.90 -32.36 -16.60
C ARG A 105 11.69 -33.29 -16.58
N VAL A 106 10.51 -32.74 -16.81
CA VAL A 106 9.25 -33.46 -16.70
C VAL A 106 8.51 -33.52 -18.03
N LEU A 107 7.81 -34.62 -18.25
CA LEU A 107 6.82 -34.78 -19.30
C LEU A 107 5.45 -34.76 -18.64
N VAL A 108 4.62 -33.77 -19.00
CA VAL A 108 3.33 -33.53 -18.35
C VAL A 108 2.22 -33.73 -19.37
N THR A 109 1.25 -34.60 -19.05
CA THR A 109 0.01 -34.72 -19.81
C THR A 109 -1.14 -34.10 -19.02
N GLY A 110 -1.83 -33.14 -19.62
CA GLY A 110 -2.91 -32.42 -18.96
C GLY A 110 -3.79 -31.66 -19.95
N LYS A 111 -4.90 -31.12 -19.45
CA LYS A 111 -5.81 -30.30 -20.27
C LYS A 111 -5.39 -28.83 -20.19
N ALA A 112 -5.12 -28.19 -21.32
CA ALA A 112 -4.87 -26.75 -21.36
C ALA A 112 -6.18 -25.98 -21.08
N VAL A 113 -6.14 -25.04 -20.13
CA VAL A 113 -7.30 -24.22 -19.73
C VAL A 113 -6.86 -22.81 -19.38
N GLU A 114 -7.82 -21.88 -19.47
CA GLU A 114 -7.72 -20.55 -18.87
C GLU A 114 -8.33 -20.59 -17.48
N TYR A 115 -7.53 -20.36 -16.44
CA TYR A 115 -8.00 -20.27 -15.06
C TYR A 115 -7.78 -18.86 -14.52
N ASN A 116 -8.86 -18.08 -14.38
CA ASN A 116 -8.80 -16.67 -13.98
C ASN A 116 -7.85 -15.81 -14.84
N GLY A 117 -7.65 -16.20 -16.09
CA GLY A 117 -6.79 -15.53 -17.06
C GLY A 117 -5.34 -16.03 -17.11
N LEU A 118 -4.97 -17.04 -16.32
CA LEU A 118 -3.70 -17.77 -16.43
C LEU A 118 -3.87 -18.99 -17.34
N THR A 119 -2.95 -19.19 -18.28
CA THR A 119 -2.86 -20.45 -19.03
C THR A 119 -2.22 -21.53 -18.15
N GLU A 120 -2.95 -22.61 -17.88
CA GLU A 120 -2.46 -23.73 -17.06
C GLU A 120 -2.85 -25.11 -17.61
N LEU A 121 -2.17 -26.16 -17.15
CA LEU A 121 -2.62 -27.54 -17.32
C LEU A 121 -3.47 -27.99 -16.13
N SER A 122 -4.77 -28.18 -16.36
CA SER A 122 -5.73 -28.62 -15.34
C SER A 122 -7.02 -29.22 -15.97
N PRO A 123 -7.43 -30.45 -15.59
CA PRO A 123 -6.72 -31.40 -14.72
C PRO A 123 -5.50 -32.01 -15.41
N VAL A 124 -4.52 -32.41 -14.60
CA VAL A 124 -3.30 -33.14 -15.02
C VAL A 124 -3.54 -34.64 -14.87
N SER A 125 -3.23 -35.42 -15.92
CA SER A 125 -3.41 -36.88 -15.92
C SER A 125 -2.11 -37.67 -15.73
N ALA A 126 -0.96 -37.09 -16.05
CA ALA A 126 0.36 -37.68 -15.81
C ALA A 126 1.44 -36.60 -15.63
N VAL A 127 2.39 -36.86 -14.73
CA VAL A 127 3.63 -36.10 -14.55
C VAL A 127 4.76 -37.13 -14.42
N ASP A 128 5.62 -37.21 -15.42
CA ASP A 128 6.73 -38.16 -15.46
C ASP A 128 8.07 -37.41 -15.35
N VAL A 129 8.90 -37.75 -14.36
CA VAL A 129 10.23 -37.17 -14.19
C VAL A 129 11.22 -37.87 -15.12
N CYS A 130 11.63 -37.17 -16.17
CA CYS A 130 12.42 -37.66 -17.30
C CYS A 130 13.92 -37.33 -17.20
N GLY A 131 14.39 -36.92 -16.03
CA GLY A 131 15.78 -36.57 -15.76
C GLY A 131 15.90 -35.17 -15.17
N THR A 132 17.03 -34.51 -15.43
CA THR A 132 17.29 -33.15 -14.96
C THR A 132 17.61 -32.22 -16.12
N GLY A 133 17.38 -30.93 -15.91
CA GLY A 133 17.65 -29.87 -16.87
C GLY A 133 17.96 -28.54 -16.19
N ARG A 134 18.17 -27.51 -17.00
CA ARG A 134 18.37 -26.15 -16.51
C ARG A 134 17.85 -25.15 -17.52
N VAL A 135 17.10 -24.17 -17.03
CA VAL A 135 16.70 -22.98 -17.77
C VAL A 135 17.39 -21.77 -17.14
N ALA A 136 17.96 -20.91 -17.98
CA ALA A 136 18.52 -19.64 -17.51
C ALA A 136 17.40 -18.59 -17.44
N PRO A 137 17.34 -17.76 -16.38
CA PRO A 137 16.33 -16.71 -16.31
C PRO A 137 16.43 -15.73 -17.49
N ALA A 138 15.30 -15.43 -18.13
CA ALA A 138 15.20 -14.41 -19.16
C ALA A 138 15.46 -13.03 -18.54
N ARG A 139 16.35 -12.23 -19.16
CA ARG A 139 16.70 -10.90 -18.64
C ARG A 139 15.67 -9.89 -19.09
N VAL A 140 14.97 -9.30 -18.13
CA VAL A 140 13.93 -8.29 -18.40
C VAL A 140 14.30 -6.97 -17.73
N GLN A 141 13.85 -5.87 -18.34
CA GLN A 141 13.92 -4.54 -17.77
C GLN A 141 12.57 -3.84 -17.89
N LEU A 142 12.18 -3.12 -16.85
CA LEU A 142 11.03 -2.21 -16.85
C LEU A 142 11.50 -0.77 -17.14
N PRO A 143 10.72 0.02 -17.93
CA PRO A 143 9.63 -0.44 -18.79
C PRO A 143 10.06 -1.45 -19.85
N LEU A 144 9.16 -2.34 -20.23
CA LEU A 144 9.40 -3.28 -21.31
C LEU A 144 9.70 -2.54 -22.63
N ARG A 145 10.67 -3.06 -23.39
CA ARG A 145 11.11 -2.43 -24.63
C ARG A 145 10.05 -2.59 -25.73
N GLY A 146 9.93 -1.58 -26.58
CA GLY A 146 9.07 -1.65 -27.76
C GLY A 146 7.56 -1.74 -27.47
N GLY A 147 7.13 -1.46 -26.24
CA GLY A 147 5.73 -1.60 -25.84
C GLY A 147 5.27 -3.06 -25.70
N ALA A 148 6.21 -4.00 -25.49
CA ALA A 148 5.88 -5.38 -25.23
C ALA A 148 5.00 -5.54 -23.98
N ALA A 149 4.12 -6.55 -24.00
CA ALA A 149 3.28 -6.93 -22.87
C ALA A 149 3.98 -7.94 -21.98
N LEU A 150 3.54 -8.06 -20.73
CA LEU A 150 4.01 -9.10 -19.81
C LEU A 150 3.53 -10.51 -20.20
N GLU A 151 2.44 -10.60 -20.99
CA GLU A 151 1.87 -11.85 -21.51
C GLU A 151 2.90 -12.76 -22.18
N GLN A 152 3.82 -12.20 -22.98
CA GLN A 152 4.86 -12.98 -23.65
C GLN A 152 5.86 -13.66 -22.69
N TYR A 153 5.74 -13.40 -21.38
CA TYR A 153 6.55 -13.96 -20.32
C TYR A 153 5.74 -14.80 -19.32
N GLU A 154 4.45 -15.06 -19.56
CA GLU A 154 3.58 -15.79 -18.62
C GLU A 154 4.16 -17.17 -18.27
N GLY A 155 4.39 -17.44 -16.99
CA GLY A 155 5.00 -18.69 -16.49
C GLY A 155 6.52 -18.78 -16.65
N MET A 156 7.19 -17.80 -17.26
CA MET A 156 8.64 -17.85 -17.49
C MET A 156 9.43 -17.41 -16.26
N LEU A 157 10.60 -18.02 -16.07
CA LEU A 157 11.62 -17.59 -15.12
C LEU A 157 12.31 -16.32 -15.61
N LEU A 158 12.11 -15.22 -14.91
CA LEU A 158 12.63 -13.89 -15.25
C LEU A 158 13.71 -13.44 -14.25
N ARG A 159 14.58 -12.54 -14.72
CA ARG A 159 15.53 -11.80 -13.88
C ARG A 159 15.58 -10.32 -14.22
N PHE A 160 15.26 -9.49 -13.23
CA PHE A 160 15.35 -8.04 -13.30
C PHE A 160 16.70 -7.58 -12.72
N GLY A 161 17.65 -7.28 -13.63
CA GLY A 161 19.00 -6.88 -13.23
C GLY A 161 19.11 -5.42 -12.76
N GLN A 162 18.08 -4.60 -13.00
CA GLN A 162 18.05 -3.19 -12.61
C GLN A 162 17.69 -3.03 -11.13
N ARG A 163 17.92 -1.83 -10.58
CA ARG A 163 17.39 -1.46 -9.26
C ARG A 163 15.89 -1.23 -9.36
N LEU A 164 15.14 -1.91 -8.50
CA LEU A 164 13.71 -1.71 -8.30
C LEU A 164 13.49 -1.15 -6.88
N THR A 165 12.46 -0.32 -6.72
CA THR A 165 12.15 0.37 -5.46
C THR A 165 10.76 -0.02 -5.00
N ALA A 166 10.58 -0.43 -3.75
CA ALA A 166 9.27 -0.66 -3.16
C ALA A 166 8.43 0.62 -3.27
N THR A 167 7.24 0.50 -3.84
CA THR A 167 6.32 1.61 -4.10
C THR A 167 4.95 1.40 -3.45
N GLU A 168 4.60 0.15 -3.10
CA GLU A 168 3.38 -0.23 -2.35
C GLU A 168 3.68 -1.37 -1.38
N VAL A 169 3.10 -1.31 -0.18
CA VAL A 169 3.21 -2.32 0.90
C VAL A 169 1.89 -2.57 1.62
N TYR A 170 0.77 -2.03 1.13
CA TYR A 170 -0.55 -2.15 1.75
C TYR A 170 -0.98 -3.60 1.98
N GLN A 171 -0.72 -4.48 1.01
CA GLN A 171 -1.07 -5.91 1.07
C GLN A 171 0.02 -6.79 1.71
N LEU A 172 1.14 -6.22 2.15
CA LEU A 172 2.30 -6.99 2.63
C LEU A 172 1.93 -7.89 3.82
N GLY A 173 1.21 -7.36 4.81
CA GLY A 173 0.81 -8.15 5.98
C GLY A 173 -0.28 -9.19 5.70
N ARG A 174 -1.08 -8.97 4.65
CA ARG A 174 -2.24 -9.82 4.34
C ARG A 174 -1.93 -10.91 3.32
N TYR A 175 -1.15 -10.61 2.29
CA TYR A 175 -0.88 -11.50 1.17
C TYR A 175 0.62 -11.61 0.84
N GLY A 176 1.52 -11.02 1.63
CA GLY A 176 2.95 -11.03 1.32
C GLY A 176 3.36 -10.18 0.11
N GLU A 177 2.40 -9.43 -0.45
CA GLU A 177 2.54 -8.67 -1.69
C GLU A 177 3.29 -7.33 -1.49
N VAL A 178 4.21 -7.05 -2.41
CA VAL A 178 4.93 -5.78 -2.53
C VAL A 178 4.96 -5.35 -4.00
N THR A 179 4.51 -4.13 -4.30
CA THR A 179 4.74 -3.55 -5.63
C THR A 179 6.09 -2.86 -5.64
N VAL A 180 6.92 -3.17 -6.64
CA VAL A 180 8.18 -2.50 -6.89
C VAL A 180 8.15 -1.74 -8.21
N SER A 181 8.98 -0.72 -8.34
CA SER A 181 9.04 0.12 -9.54
C SER A 181 10.46 0.40 -10.03
N ALA A 182 10.59 0.53 -11.35
CA ALA A 182 11.81 1.01 -11.98
C ALA A 182 11.91 2.55 -11.92
N GLY A 183 13.13 3.05 -11.72
CA GLY A 183 13.42 4.49 -11.69
C GLY A 183 13.10 5.17 -10.36
N GLY A 184 12.80 4.41 -9.30
CA GLY A 184 12.47 4.94 -7.97
C GLY A 184 10.97 5.00 -7.72
N ARG A 185 10.59 5.54 -6.56
CA ARG A 185 9.21 5.79 -6.13
C ARG A 185 8.34 6.38 -7.25
N LEU A 186 7.11 5.90 -7.35
CA LEU A 186 6.11 6.45 -8.26
C LEU A 186 5.41 7.64 -7.60
N PHE A 187 5.12 8.67 -8.39
CA PHE A 187 4.39 9.85 -7.95
C PHE A 187 3.08 9.98 -8.72
N GLN A 188 2.05 10.43 -8.02
CA GLN A 188 0.74 10.72 -8.58
C GLN A 188 0.87 11.72 -9.75
N PRO A 189 0.30 11.43 -10.93
CA PRO A 189 0.44 12.30 -12.10
C PRO A 189 -0.01 13.75 -11.85
N THR A 190 -1.08 13.92 -11.06
CA THR A 190 -1.64 15.23 -10.71
C THR A 190 -0.93 15.94 -9.54
N ASP A 191 0.17 15.38 -9.02
CA ASP A 191 1.02 16.04 -8.02
C ASP A 191 2.12 16.92 -8.65
N GLY A 192 2.27 16.89 -9.98
CA GLY A 192 3.17 17.81 -10.69
C GLY A 192 4.65 17.38 -10.68
N HIS A 193 4.91 16.07 -10.60
CA HIS A 193 6.25 15.48 -10.69
C HIS A 193 6.68 15.11 -12.13
N GLY A 194 5.83 15.38 -13.12
CA GLY A 194 6.07 15.03 -14.52
C GLY A 194 5.84 13.55 -14.85
N SER A 195 5.26 12.78 -13.92
CA SER A 195 4.80 11.41 -14.16
C SER A 195 3.50 11.40 -14.96
N THR A 196 3.26 10.29 -15.68
CA THR A 196 1.98 9.97 -16.30
C THR A 196 1.51 8.62 -15.78
N GLN A 197 0.20 8.39 -15.79
CA GLN A 197 -0.36 7.11 -15.32
C GLN A 197 0.22 5.93 -16.12
N ALA A 198 0.19 6.01 -17.45
CA ALA A 198 0.79 4.99 -18.33
C ALA A 198 2.29 4.79 -18.07
N GLY A 199 3.03 5.85 -17.76
CA GLY A 199 4.45 5.75 -17.41
C GLY A 199 4.70 5.14 -16.03
N ASN A 200 3.77 5.27 -15.09
CA ASN A 200 3.83 4.61 -13.79
C ASN A 200 3.48 3.12 -13.93
N ASP A 201 2.40 2.80 -14.64
CA ASP A 201 1.97 1.42 -14.91
C ASP A 201 3.03 0.62 -15.67
N ALA A 202 3.69 1.23 -16.65
CA ALA A 202 4.77 0.56 -17.40
C ALA A 202 6.03 0.28 -16.55
N ARG A 203 6.15 0.88 -15.36
CA ARG A 203 7.33 0.75 -14.49
C ARG A 203 7.10 -0.12 -13.26
N LYS A 204 5.86 -0.51 -12.97
CA LYS A 204 5.51 -1.29 -11.77
C LYS A 204 5.54 -2.79 -12.03
N LEU A 205 5.82 -3.56 -10.99
CA LEU A 205 5.75 -5.01 -10.96
C LEU A 205 5.30 -5.43 -9.57
N LEU A 206 4.24 -6.22 -9.48
CA LEU A 206 3.83 -6.87 -8.25
C LEU A 206 4.78 -8.04 -7.95
N VAL A 207 5.25 -8.13 -6.72
CA VAL A 207 6.04 -9.24 -6.19
C VAL A 207 5.21 -9.90 -5.11
N ASP A 208 4.97 -11.19 -5.26
CA ASP A 208 4.12 -11.98 -4.35
C ASP A 208 4.98 -12.98 -3.55
N ASP A 209 4.37 -13.76 -2.65
CA ASP A 209 5.05 -14.73 -1.79
C ASP A 209 4.83 -16.21 -2.21
N GLY A 210 4.11 -16.44 -3.31
CA GLY A 210 3.78 -17.77 -3.82
C GLY A 210 2.75 -18.52 -2.96
N SER A 211 1.95 -17.80 -2.18
CA SER A 211 0.93 -18.34 -1.28
C SER A 211 -0.43 -17.67 -1.47
N ASN A 212 -1.49 -18.44 -1.22
CA ASN A 212 -2.87 -17.92 -1.20
C ASN A 212 -3.39 -17.72 0.23
N VAL A 213 -2.52 -17.86 1.24
CA VAL A 213 -2.89 -17.73 2.65
C VAL A 213 -3.04 -16.25 3.01
N GLN A 214 -4.18 -15.90 3.60
CA GLN A 214 -4.38 -14.56 4.16
C GLN A 214 -3.83 -14.47 5.56
N ASN A 215 -3.14 -13.37 5.85
CA ASN A 215 -2.55 -13.04 7.15
C ASN A 215 -1.64 -14.16 7.65
N PRO A 216 -0.57 -14.49 6.89
CA PRO A 216 0.33 -15.57 7.24
C PRO A 216 1.04 -15.30 8.58
N ASP A 217 1.34 -16.35 9.33
CA ASP A 217 2.08 -16.26 10.61
C ASP A 217 3.47 -15.61 10.43
N THR A 218 4.05 -15.72 9.23
CA THR A 218 5.34 -15.12 8.88
C THR A 218 5.14 -14.16 7.72
N ILE A 219 5.23 -12.86 8.01
CA ILE A 219 5.16 -11.81 7.00
C ILE A 219 6.54 -11.66 6.32
N PRO A 220 6.63 -11.74 4.98
CA PRO A 220 7.91 -11.59 4.28
C PRO A 220 8.48 -10.17 4.44
N TYR A 221 9.78 -10.03 4.22
CA TYR A 221 10.49 -8.74 4.24
C TYR A 221 10.41 -7.98 5.59
N THR A 222 10.35 -8.72 6.70
CA THR A 222 10.34 -8.18 8.08
C THR A 222 11.66 -8.34 8.83
N ASP A 223 12.58 -9.18 8.35
CA ASP A 223 13.92 -9.42 8.93
C ASP A 223 15.05 -8.89 8.02
N PRO A 224 16.09 -8.22 8.55
CA PRO A 224 16.28 -7.83 9.97
C PRO A 224 15.46 -6.59 10.38
N ARG A 225 14.66 -6.05 9.47
CA ARG A 225 13.79 -4.90 9.67
C ARG A 225 12.62 -4.96 8.71
N VAL A 226 11.53 -4.28 9.06
CA VAL A 226 10.36 -4.14 8.20
C VAL A 226 10.69 -3.30 6.96
N LEU A 227 10.25 -3.81 5.80
CA LEU A 227 10.32 -3.12 4.52
C LEU A 227 9.53 -1.81 4.56
N ARG A 228 10.13 -0.75 4.03
CA ARG A 228 9.47 0.55 3.82
C ARG A 228 9.36 0.86 2.34
N ILE A 229 8.33 1.60 1.97
CA ILE A 229 8.27 2.23 0.65
C ILE A 229 9.51 3.10 0.47
N GLY A 230 10.13 3.03 -0.72
CA GLY A 230 11.41 3.71 -1.01
C GLY A 230 12.65 2.84 -0.79
N ASP A 231 12.54 1.69 -0.11
CA ASP A 231 13.62 0.70 -0.09
C ASP A 231 13.82 0.04 -1.45
N SER A 232 15.01 -0.49 -1.71
CA SER A 232 15.36 -0.95 -3.04
C SER A 232 15.99 -2.35 -3.07
N THR A 233 15.66 -3.09 -4.12
CA THR A 233 16.18 -4.43 -4.39
C THR A 233 16.87 -4.46 -5.76
N GLN A 234 17.74 -5.45 -5.96
CA GLN A 234 18.46 -5.69 -7.22
C GLN A 234 18.56 -7.19 -7.50
N GLY A 235 18.50 -7.56 -8.78
CA GLY A 235 18.65 -8.95 -9.17
C GLY A 235 17.46 -9.84 -8.82
N LEU A 236 16.28 -9.24 -8.66
CA LEU A 236 15.01 -9.94 -8.42
C LEU A 236 14.81 -11.01 -9.49
N THR A 237 14.60 -12.25 -9.05
CA THR A 237 14.48 -13.44 -9.91
C THR A 237 13.28 -14.25 -9.45
N GLY A 238 12.41 -14.61 -10.37
CA GLY A 238 11.17 -15.31 -10.07
C GLY A 238 10.45 -15.75 -11.34
N VAL A 239 9.41 -16.56 -11.19
CA VAL A 239 8.53 -16.91 -12.31
C VAL A 239 7.42 -15.87 -12.40
N LEU A 240 7.09 -15.43 -13.61
CA LEU A 240 5.97 -14.51 -13.81
C LEU A 240 4.66 -15.30 -13.80
N ASN A 241 3.75 -14.95 -12.93
CA ASN A 241 2.42 -15.54 -12.79
C ASN A 241 1.36 -14.48 -13.12
N TYR A 242 0.13 -14.92 -13.38
CA TYR A 242 -1.02 -14.07 -13.56
C TYR A 242 -2.13 -14.48 -12.59
N GLY A 243 -2.71 -13.51 -11.89
CA GLY A 243 -3.76 -13.78 -10.93
C GLY A 243 -4.42 -12.50 -10.44
N PHE A 244 -5.71 -12.59 -10.11
CA PHE A 244 -6.51 -11.47 -9.60
C PHE A 244 -6.48 -10.22 -10.50
N GLY A 245 -6.28 -10.39 -11.81
CA GLY A 245 -6.27 -9.30 -12.79
C GLY A 245 -4.91 -8.61 -13.00
N GLU A 246 -3.84 -9.09 -12.36
CA GLU A 246 -2.49 -8.51 -12.49
C GLU A 246 -1.41 -9.58 -12.64
N TYR A 247 -0.36 -9.26 -13.40
CA TYR A 247 0.87 -10.07 -13.40
C TYR A 247 1.67 -9.84 -12.14
N ARG A 248 2.16 -10.93 -11.57
CA ARG A 248 2.93 -10.96 -10.33
C ARG A 248 4.16 -11.84 -10.49
N LEU A 249 5.28 -11.42 -9.93
CA LEU A 249 6.49 -12.23 -9.91
C LEU A 249 6.52 -13.05 -8.62
N GLU A 250 6.54 -14.37 -8.76
CA GLU A 250 6.75 -15.31 -7.65
C GLU A 250 8.27 -15.55 -7.47
N PRO A 251 8.90 -15.00 -6.42
CA PRO A 251 10.34 -15.09 -6.26
C PRO A 251 10.80 -16.55 -6.08
N THR A 252 11.74 -17.00 -6.90
CA THR A 252 12.40 -18.32 -6.73
C THR A 252 13.57 -18.25 -5.75
N ARG A 253 13.88 -17.03 -5.27
CA ARG A 253 14.84 -16.72 -4.21
C ARG A 253 14.30 -15.54 -3.43
N THR A 254 14.48 -15.53 -2.11
CA THR A 254 14.08 -14.42 -1.26
C THR A 254 14.68 -13.11 -1.78
N ALA A 255 13.82 -12.12 -2.05
CA ALA A 255 14.27 -10.79 -2.42
C ALA A 255 14.84 -10.08 -1.19
N HIS A 256 16.01 -9.45 -1.35
CA HIS A 256 16.60 -8.63 -0.31
C HIS A 256 16.43 -7.15 -0.65
N PHE A 257 15.91 -6.38 0.31
CA PHE A 257 15.72 -4.94 0.19
C PHE A 257 16.75 -4.19 1.05
N ALA A 258 17.57 -3.39 0.39
CA ALA A 258 18.52 -2.50 1.03
C ALA A 258 17.80 -1.31 1.69
N ASP A 259 18.30 -0.90 2.87
CA ASP A 259 17.83 0.29 3.61
C ASP A 259 18.22 1.56 2.86
N THR A 260 17.37 1.94 1.91
CA THR A 260 17.58 3.12 1.06
C THR A 260 16.59 4.24 1.37
N ASN A 261 15.57 3.96 2.20
CA ASN A 261 14.72 4.95 2.83
C ASN A 261 14.68 4.77 4.37
N PRO A 262 15.77 5.09 5.08
CA PRO A 262 15.86 4.84 6.51
C PRO A 262 14.92 5.72 7.32
N ALA A 263 14.29 5.09 8.32
CA ALA A 263 13.37 5.71 9.26
C ALA A 263 13.99 6.89 10.02
N ARG A 264 13.31 8.04 10.00
CA ARG A 264 13.71 9.22 10.78
C ARG A 264 12.91 9.30 12.06
N LYS A 265 13.57 9.15 13.21
CA LYS A 265 12.94 9.27 14.54
C LYS A 265 12.51 10.69 14.93
N LYS A 266 12.94 11.71 14.16
CA LYS A 266 12.58 13.11 14.36
C LYS A 266 12.42 13.79 13.01
N PRO A 267 11.54 14.80 12.90
CA PRO A 267 11.43 15.63 11.70
C PRO A 267 12.74 16.38 11.44
N ARG A 268 12.95 16.84 10.20
CA ARG A 268 14.07 17.76 9.90
C ARG A 268 13.85 19.08 10.65
N HIS A 269 14.95 19.74 11.01
CA HIS A 269 14.88 21.03 11.70
C HIS A 269 14.32 22.11 10.77
N VAL A 270 13.30 22.83 11.23
CA VAL A 270 12.60 23.88 10.47
C VAL A 270 12.94 25.30 10.93
N GLY A 271 13.67 25.46 12.03
CA GLY A 271 13.99 26.77 12.63
C GLY A 271 12.77 27.49 13.20
N GLY A 272 12.91 28.81 13.34
CA GLY A 272 11.85 29.68 13.85
C GLY A 272 11.77 29.70 15.37
N ASP A 273 11.07 30.69 15.90
CA ASP A 273 10.76 30.82 17.32
C ASP A 273 9.38 30.25 17.69
N VAL A 274 8.53 30.01 16.68
CA VAL A 274 7.28 29.26 16.77
C VAL A 274 7.26 28.17 15.70
N ARG A 275 6.94 26.94 16.10
CA ARG A 275 6.72 25.80 15.19
C ARG A 275 5.23 25.51 15.06
N VAL A 276 4.77 25.26 13.83
CA VAL A 276 3.37 24.94 13.54
C VAL A 276 3.29 23.67 12.72
N ALA A 277 2.31 22.81 12.98
CA ALA A 277 2.14 21.55 12.27
C ALA A 277 0.71 21.27 11.83
N SER A 278 0.57 20.40 10.84
CA SER A 278 -0.67 19.80 10.36
C SER A 278 -0.55 18.29 10.46
N PHE A 279 -1.56 17.61 11.02
CA PHE A 279 -1.51 16.16 11.18
C PHE A 279 -2.91 15.52 11.13
N ASN A 280 -3.17 14.65 10.16
CA ASN A 280 -4.35 13.80 10.14
C ASN A 280 -4.14 12.64 11.12
N THR A 281 -5.11 12.38 11.99
CA THR A 281 -4.97 11.40 13.08
C THR A 281 -5.48 10.00 12.75
N LEU A 282 -5.91 9.74 11.49
CA LEU A 282 -6.51 8.48 11.04
C LEU A 282 -7.68 8.06 11.93
N ASN A 283 -8.79 8.78 11.85
CA ASN A 283 -9.99 8.56 12.65
C ASN A 283 -9.69 8.35 14.15
N TRP A 284 -9.22 9.40 14.85
CA TRP A 284 -9.10 9.35 16.30
C TRP A 284 -10.48 9.43 16.96
N PHE A 285 -10.97 8.28 17.44
CA PHE A 285 -12.25 8.14 18.11
C PHE A 285 -12.08 7.72 19.57
N THR A 286 -12.78 8.42 20.43
CA THR A 286 -13.03 8.02 21.82
C THR A 286 -14.22 7.05 21.95
N THR A 287 -15.14 7.08 20.99
CA THR A 287 -16.21 6.08 20.87
C THR A 287 -15.72 4.86 20.10
N LEU A 288 -15.73 3.70 20.76
CA LEU A 288 -15.27 2.43 20.19
C LEU A 288 -16.24 1.89 19.12
N ASN A 289 -15.71 1.03 18.23
CA ASN A 289 -16.47 0.30 17.21
C ASN A 289 -17.25 1.26 16.28
N LYS A 290 -16.51 2.26 15.80
CA LYS A 290 -16.98 3.32 14.88
C LYS A 290 -16.03 3.40 13.70
N ARG A 291 -15.45 4.58 13.44
CA ARG A 291 -14.47 4.77 12.35
C ARG A 291 -13.02 4.63 12.82
N GLY A 292 -12.77 4.70 14.13
CA GLY A 292 -11.46 4.46 14.75
C GLY A 292 -11.40 3.08 15.41
N ALA A 293 -10.66 2.97 16.51
CA ALA A 293 -10.48 1.73 17.26
C ALA A 293 -11.78 0.96 17.61
N ASP A 294 -11.74 -0.36 17.47
CA ASP A 294 -12.86 -1.26 17.82
C ASP A 294 -12.85 -1.61 19.31
N THR A 295 -11.66 -1.66 19.91
CA THR A 295 -11.46 -2.03 21.31
C THR A 295 -10.75 -0.94 22.12
N ALA A 296 -10.89 -1.01 23.45
CA ALA A 296 -10.16 -0.12 24.36
C ALA A 296 -8.64 -0.30 24.27
N GLU A 297 -8.17 -1.51 23.92
CA GLU A 297 -6.75 -1.78 23.69
C GLU A 297 -6.24 -1.02 22.47
N GLU A 298 -6.93 -1.13 21.33
CA GLU A 298 -6.61 -0.41 20.10
C GLU A 298 -6.67 1.10 20.28
N GLN A 299 -7.66 1.60 21.03
CA GLN A 299 -7.77 3.02 21.33
C GLN A 299 -6.55 3.52 22.12
N GLU A 300 -6.10 2.78 23.14
CA GLU A 300 -4.88 3.14 23.87
C GLU A 300 -3.64 3.01 22.98
N ARG A 301 -3.58 1.99 22.11
CA ARG A 301 -2.49 1.81 21.15
C ARG A 301 -2.38 2.99 20.18
N GLN A 302 -3.52 3.44 19.64
CA GLN A 302 -3.62 4.61 18.75
C GLN A 302 -3.22 5.88 19.50
N LEU A 303 -3.76 6.10 20.70
CA LEU A 303 -3.46 7.28 21.52
C LEU A 303 -1.97 7.36 21.87
N ALA A 304 -1.33 6.23 22.20
CA ALA A 304 0.10 6.18 22.48
C ALA A 304 0.93 6.58 21.25
N LYS A 305 0.59 6.06 20.07
CA LYS A 305 1.27 6.41 18.81
C LYS A 305 1.07 7.89 18.44
N LEU A 306 -0.16 8.39 18.50
CA LEU A 306 -0.47 9.82 18.25
C LEU A 306 0.27 10.73 19.24
N THR A 307 0.34 10.34 20.52
CA THR A 307 1.09 11.09 21.55
C THR A 307 2.59 11.10 21.23
N ALA A 308 3.17 9.97 20.82
CA ALA A 308 4.57 9.89 20.42
C ALA A 308 4.87 10.77 19.20
N ALA A 309 4.00 10.76 18.18
CA ALA A 309 4.10 11.63 17.00
C ALA A 309 4.03 13.12 17.38
N LEU A 310 3.03 13.53 18.18
CA LEU A 310 2.86 14.93 18.60
C LEU A 310 4.03 15.44 19.47
N LYS A 311 4.58 14.60 20.35
CA LYS A 311 5.79 14.91 21.11
C LYS A 311 7.03 14.96 20.22
N GLY A 312 7.11 14.11 19.20
CA GLY A 312 8.22 14.08 18.24
C GLY A 312 8.25 15.30 17.30
N LEU A 313 7.06 15.76 16.86
CA LEU A 313 6.89 17.02 16.13
C LEU A 313 7.33 18.22 16.97
N ASP A 314 7.00 18.18 18.27
CA ASP A 314 7.30 19.23 19.24
C ASP A 314 6.80 20.62 18.78
N ALA A 315 5.75 20.65 17.95
CA ALA A 315 5.15 21.88 17.46
C ALA A 315 4.49 22.67 18.60
N ASP A 316 4.43 23.99 18.43
CA ASP A 316 3.83 24.92 19.39
C ASP A 316 2.35 25.16 19.08
N VAL A 317 1.93 24.95 17.84
CA VAL A 317 0.52 24.91 17.39
C VAL A 317 0.35 23.75 16.40
N VAL A 318 -0.69 22.94 16.56
CA VAL A 318 -0.99 21.80 15.67
C VAL A 318 -2.45 21.85 15.26
N GLY A 319 -2.68 21.84 13.94
CA GLY A 319 -3.98 21.55 13.35
C GLY A 319 -4.12 20.05 13.16
N LEU A 320 -5.23 19.49 13.63
CA LEU A 320 -5.52 18.06 13.58
C LEU A 320 -6.72 17.84 12.66
N MET A 321 -6.65 16.80 11.84
CA MET A 321 -7.77 16.31 11.04
C MET A 321 -8.18 14.93 11.55
N GLU A 322 -9.43 14.54 11.29
CA GLU A 322 -9.99 13.24 11.69
C GLU A 322 -10.09 13.00 13.19
N VAL A 323 -10.38 14.05 13.94
CA VAL A 323 -10.77 13.93 15.35
C VAL A 323 -12.27 13.72 15.42
N GLU A 324 -12.74 12.74 16.20
CA GLU A 324 -14.17 12.48 16.38
C GLU A 324 -14.94 13.74 16.83
N ASN A 325 -16.06 14.00 16.15
CA ASN A 325 -16.96 15.12 16.42
C ASN A 325 -17.95 14.77 17.54
N ASN A 326 -17.48 14.80 18.78
CA ASN A 326 -18.28 14.51 19.98
C ASN A 326 -18.15 15.61 21.05
N GLY A 327 -18.15 16.85 20.59
CA GLY A 327 -17.83 18.02 21.40
C GLY A 327 -16.31 18.16 21.57
N ASP A 328 -15.85 18.31 22.80
CA ASP A 328 -14.42 18.45 23.08
C ASP A 328 -13.77 17.12 23.55
N THR A 329 -14.52 16.01 23.64
CA THR A 329 -14.07 14.79 24.33
C THR A 329 -12.85 14.18 23.66
N ALA A 330 -12.88 13.97 22.35
CA ALA A 330 -11.77 13.36 21.62
C ALA A 330 -10.49 14.21 21.63
N VAL A 331 -10.60 15.52 21.39
CA VAL A 331 -9.43 16.43 21.46
C VAL A 331 -8.88 16.55 22.88
N LYS A 332 -9.74 16.55 23.91
CA LYS A 332 -9.30 16.54 25.32
C LYS A 332 -8.53 15.28 25.67
N ALA A 333 -8.93 14.11 25.16
CA ALA A 333 -8.19 12.87 25.41
C ALA A 333 -6.73 12.96 24.95
N ILE A 334 -6.48 13.55 23.77
CA ILE A 334 -5.12 13.83 23.27
C ILE A 334 -4.39 14.83 24.19
N VAL A 335 -5.02 15.98 24.50
CA VAL A 335 -4.40 17.02 25.35
C VAL A 335 -4.09 16.51 26.75
N ASP A 336 -4.99 15.74 27.36
CA ASP A 336 -4.82 15.18 28.68
C ASP A 336 -3.67 14.17 28.68
N ARG A 337 -3.55 13.32 27.65
CA ARG A 337 -2.41 12.40 27.52
C ARG A 337 -1.09 13.15 27.33
N LEU A 338 -1.06 14.16 26.46
CA LEU A 338 0.12 15.02 26.28
C LEU A 338 0.52 15.71 27.58
N ASN A 339 -0.44 16.26 28.32
CA ASN A 339 -0.18 16.94 29.60
C ASN A 339 0.27 15.98 30.71
N ARG A 340 -0.20 14.73 30.72
CA ARG A 340 0.33 13.69 31.62
C ARG A 340 1.80 13.40 31.35
N GLU A 341 2.21 13.39 30.09
CA GLU A 341 3.58 13.03 29.70
C GLU A 341 4.56 14.20 29.60
N ALA A 342 4.09 15.40 29.28
CA ALA A 342 4.91 16.61 29.09
C ALA A 342 4.83 17.58 30.28
N GLY A 343 3.87 17.38 31.19
CA GLY A 343 3.59 18.26 32.33
C GLY A 343 2.25 18.98 32.19
N ALA A 344 1.52 19.11 33.30
CA ALA A 344 0.19 19.70 33.32
C ALA A 344 0.21 21.14 32.79
N GLY A 345 -0.75 21.47 31.90
CA GLY A 345 -0.86 22.79 31.29
C GLY A 345 0.13 23.09 30.16
N THR A 346 0.93 22.11 29.73
CA THR A 346 1.84 22.27 28.58
C THR A 346 1.06 22.50 27.29
N TYR A 347 -0.05 21.79 27.11
CA TYR A 347 -0.93 21.87 25.96
C TYR A 347 -2.33 22.32 26.38
N ALA A 348 -2.96 23.10 25.50
CA ALA A 348 -4.36 23.47 25.53
C ALA A 348 -4.96 23.26 24.13
N TRP A 349 -6.29 23.30 24.01
CA TRP A 349 -6.99 23.25 22.72
C TRP A 349 -7.83 24.49 22.50
N VAL A 350 -8.20 24.73 21.23
CA VAL A 350 -9.19 25.72 20.83
C VAL A 350 -10.52 25.01 20.63
N ARG A 351 -11.56 25.45 21.34
CA ARG A 351 -12.91 24.92 21.14
C ARG A 351 -13.41 25.30 19.74
N HIS A 352 -13.83 24.30 18.97
CA HIS A 352 -14.37 24.52 17.64
C HIS A 352 -15.75 25.19 17.74
N PRO A 353 -15.97 26.40 17.18
CA PRO A 353 -17.24 27.10 17.36
C PRO A 353 -18.38 26.50 16.53
N TYR A 354 -18.06 25.82 15.43
CA TYR A 354 -19.04 25.17 14.56
C TYR A 354 -18.40 23.99 13.80
N PRO A 355 -18.29 22.79 14.41
CA PRO A 355 -17.55 21.64 13.84
C PRO A 355 -18.28 20.91 12.71
N GLY A 356 -19.49 21.35 12.33
CA GLY A 356 -20.32 20.65 11.35
C GLY A 356 -20.98 19.39 11.94
N THR A 357 -21.41 18.49 11.07
CA THR A 357 -22.19 17.30 11.42
C THR A 357 -21.53 15.98 11.00
N ASP A 358 -20.41 16.00 10.28
CA ASP A 358 -19.62 14.79 9.99
C ASP A 358 -19.15 14.15 11.31
N GLU A 359 -18.97 12.83 11.32
CA GLU A 359 -18.49 12.08 12.48
C GLU A 359 -17.08 12.48 12.91
N ILE A 360 -16.31 13.10 12.00
CA ILE A 360 -15.02 13.71 12.28
C ILE A 360 -15.03 15.21 12.00
N HIS A 361 -14.18 15.95 12.69
CA HIS A 361 -13.94 17.37 12.44
C HIS A 361 -12.45 17.71 12.55
N VAL A 362 -12.11 18.97 12.27
CA VAL A 362 -10.76 19.50 12.50
C VAL A 362 -10.63 20.03 13.93
N ALA A 363 -9.47 19.88 14.54
CA ALA A 363 -9.18 20.39 15.87
C ALA A 363 -7.86 21.19 15.87
N LEU A 364 -7.62 21.93 16.95
CA LEU A 364 -6.40 22.70 17.10
C LEU A 364 -5.92 22.65 18.55
N ILE A 365 -4.67 22.22 18.74
CA ILE A 365 -3.97 22.21 20.02
C ILE A 365 -2.76 23.15 19.98
N TYR A 366 -2.37 23.71 21.12
CA TYR A 366 -1.26 24.66 21.20
C TYR A 366 -0.59 24.63 22.57
N LYS A 367 0.63 25.18 22.64
CA LYS A 367 1.39 25.35 23.88
C LYS A 367 1.19 26.79 24.42
N PRO A 368 0.49 27.00 25.55
CA PRO A 368 0.22 28.34 26.08
C PRO A 368 1.48 29.13 26.44
N ALA A 369 2.58 28.45 26.78
CA ALA A 369 3.87 29.08 27.05
C ALA A 369 4.55 29.68 25.80
N LYS A 370 4.05 29.35 24.60
CA LYS A 370 4.66 29.72 23.31
C LYS A 370 3.79 30.68 22.52
N VAL A 371 2.48 30.48 22.55
CA VAL A 371 1.52 31.34 21.87
C VAL A 371 0.25 31.53 22.69
N ALA A 372 -0.43 32.64 22.46
CA ALA A 372 -1.75 32.93 23.00
C ALA A 372 -2.76 33.16 21.86
N PRO A 373 -3.98 32.57 21.94
CA PRO A 373 -5.08 32.95 21.07
C PRO A 373 -5.36 34.46 21.13
N ALA A 374 -5.51 35.10 19.97
CA ALA A 374 -5.85 36.51 19.83
C ALA A 374 -7.25 36.65 19.24
N GLY A 375 -8.23 36.94 20.11
CA GLY A 375 -9.65 36.98 19.73
C GLY A 375 -10.29 35.59 19.70
N ALA A 376 -11.60 35.56 19.47
CA ALA A 376 -12.38 34.32 19.41
C ALA A 376 -12.05 33.49 18.18
N ALA A 377 -12.09 32.16 18.34
CA ALA A 377 -12.05 31.23 17.22
C ALA A 377 -13.25 31.44 16.30
N ARG A 378 -13.05 31.19 15.01
CA ARG A 378 -14.10 31.29 13.97
C ARG A 378 -14.15 30.01 13.16
N SER A 379 -15.29 29.78 12.52
CA SER A 379 -15.52 28.70 11.56
C SER A 379 -16.49 29.18 10.49
N SER A 380 -16.41 28.60 9.29
CA SER A 380 -17.36 28.88 8.22
C SER A 380 -18.70 28.18 8.49
N GLN A 381 -19.81 28.81 8.13
CA GLN A 381 -21.13 28.17 8.08
C GLN A 381 -21.58 27.90 6.63
N ASP A 382 -20.67 28.07 5.67
CA ASP A 382 -20.95 27.77 4.27
C ASP A 382 -21.20 26.26 4.12
N PRO A 383 -22.35 25.84 3.54
CA PRO A 383 -22.71 24.43 3.35
C PRO A 383 -21.75 23.67 2.41
N VAL A 384 -20.83 24.36 1.72
CA VAL A 384 -19.77 23.70 0.95
C VAL A 384 -18.87 22.82 1.84
N PHE A 385 -18.77 23.12 3.14
CA PHE A 385 -17.96 22.35 4.08
C PHE A 385 -18.80 21.34 4.88
N ASP A 386 -18.60 20.05 4.62
CA ASP A 386 -19.09 18.99 5.52
C ASP A 386 -18.32 19.01 6.86
N ARG A 387 -17.04 19.40 6.77
CA ARG A 387 -16.11 19.61 7.88
C ARG A 387 -15.62 21.06 7.86
N PRO A 388 -16.37 21.99 8.46
CA PRO A 388 -16.02 23.41 8.48
C PRO A 388 -14.61 23.67 9.02
N PRO A 389 -13.89 24.68 8.49
CA PRO A 389 -12.53 24.97 8.91
C PRO A 389 -12.47 25.61 10.30
N LEU A 390 -11.40 25.34 11.05
CA LEU A 390 -11.11 26.03 12.31
C LEU A 390 -10.13 27.17 12.08
N VAL A 391 -10.56 28.40 12.38
CA VAL A 391 -9.77 29.62 12.20
C VAL A 391 -9.40 30.23 13.55
N GLN A 392 -8.11 30.28 13.87
CA GLN A 392 -7.61 30.93 15.08
C GLN A 392 -6.38 31.79 14.79
N THR A 393 -6.43 33.04 15.26
CA THR A 393 -5.26 33.92 15.27
C THR A 393 -4.45 33.67 16.54
N PHE A 394 -3.14 33.54 16.41
CA PHE A 394 -2.20 33.40 17.52
C PHE A 394 -1.23 34.58 17.55
N ARG A 395 -0.80 34.93 18.76
CA ARG A 395 0.35 35.81 19.01
C ARG A 395 1.42 35.04 19.78
N PRO A 396 2.72 35.20 19.44
CA PRO A 396 3.79 34.65 20.27
C PRO A 396 3.69 35.19 21.70
N ALA A 397 3.90 34.32 22.69
CA ALA A 397 3.91 34.70 24.10
C ALA A 397 5.04 35.70 24.43
N SER A 398 6.13 35.68 23.64
CA SER A 398 7.22 36.66 23.72
C SER A 398 6.89 38.03 23.11
N GLY A 399 5.68 38.21 22.55
CA GLY A 399 5.36 39.34 21.69
C GLY A 399 5.87 39.14 20.25
N GLY A 400 5.34 39.94 19.31
CA GLY A 400 5.70 39.88 17.90
C GLY A 400 4.49 39.90 16.96
N THR A 401 4.71 39.40 15.75
CA THR A 401 3.74 39.35 14.66
C THR A 401 2.73 38.23 14.87
N ALA A 402 1.44 38.57 14.83
CA ALA A 402 0.36 37.59 14.86
C ALA A 402 0.27 36.82 13.54
N PHE A 403 -0.20 35.57 13.59
CA PHE A 403 -0.55 34.78 12.41
C PHE A 403 -1.91 34.10 12.62
N THR A 404 -2.62 33.80 11.52
CA THR A 404 -3.90 33.11 11.59
C THR A 404 -3.79 31.73 10.97
N MET A 405 -4.01 30.70 11.76
CA MET A 405 -4.09 29.32 11.30
C MET A 405 -5.52 29.02 10.84
N ILE A 406 -5.65 28.45 9.65
CA ILE A 406 -6.91 28.00 9.04
C ILE A 406 -6.74 26.50 8.80
N VAL A 407 -7.31 25.67 9.68
CA VAL A 407 -7.22 24.20 9.62
C VAL A 407 -8.39 23.67 8.80
N ASN A 408 -8.10 22.80 7.83
CA ASN A 408 -9.07 22.32 6.85
C ASN A 408 -9.02 20.79 6.76
N HIS A 409 -10.16 20.20 6.37
CA HIS A 409 -10.21 18.82 5.90
C HIS A 409 -11.24 18.74 4.78
N PHE A 410 -10.76 18.91 3.54
CA PHE A 410 -11.63 18.98 2.36
C PHE A 410 -12.29 17.64 2.05
N LYS A 411 -13.29 17.66 1.17
CA LYS A 411 -14.04 16.46 0.77
C LYS A 411 -13.11 15.42 0.13
N SER A 412 -13.21 14.17 0.58
CA SER A 412 -12.41 13.06 0.05
C SER A 412 -12.71 12.75 -1.42
N LYS A 413 -11.70 12.20 -2.12
CA LYS A 413 -11.72 11.86 -3.55
C LYS A 413 -12.62 10.64 -3.90
N GLY A 414 -13.13 9.91 -2.90
CA GLY A 414 -13.97 8.73 -3.09
C GLY A 414 -15.35 9.06 -3.67
N CYS A 415 -15.89 8.18 -4.52
CA CYS A 415 -17.05 8.46 -5.37
C CYS A 415 -18.43 8.03 -4.82
N GLY A 416 -18.52 7.49 -3.59
CA GLY A 416 -19.72 6.79 -3.07
C GLY A 416 -21.06 7.42 -3.46
N ASP A 417 -21.29 8.68 -3.09
CA ASP A 417 -22.54 9.42 -3.37
C ASP A 417 -22.37 10.55 -4.41
N ALA A 418 -21.31 10.49 -5.22
CA ALA A 418 -20.99 11.56 -6.16
C ALA A 418 -22.08 11.72 -7.23
N THR A 419 -22.51 12.96 -7.47
CA THR A 419 -23.50 13.28 -8.51
C THR A 419 -23.18 14.60 -9.19
N GLY A 420 -23.67 14.78 -10.43
CA GLY A 420 -23.48 16.03 -11.17
C GLY A 420 -21.99 16.39 -11.32
N PRO A 421 -21.58 17.64 -11.01
CA PRO A 421 -20.17 18.07 -11.08
C PRO A 421 -19.21 17.33 -10.14
N ASP A 422 -19.72 16.61 -9.15
CA ASP A 422 -18.89 15.83 -8.22
C ASP A 422 -18.54 14.44 -8.74
N LEU A 423 -19.11 14.00 -9.87
CA LEU A 423 -18.67 12.78 -10.55
C LEU A 423 -17.21 12.91 -10.99
N ASP A 424 -16.53 11.76 -11.11
CA ASP A 424 -15.18 11.74 -11.68
C ASP A 424 -15.22 12.24 -13.13
N GLN A 425 -14.37 13.22 -13.44
CA GLN A 425 -14.27 13.82 -14.77
C GLN A 425 -13.24 13.10 -15.64
N GLY A 426 -12.55 12.07 -15.12
CA GLY A 426 -11.52 11.32 -15.86
C GLY A 426 -10.24 12.12 -16.10
N ASP A 427 -10.02 13.19 -15.33
CA ASP A 427 -8.88 14.09 -15.42
C ASP A 427 -7.76 13.75 -14.42
N GLY A 428 -7.92 12.64 -13.68
CA GLY A 428 -7.00 12.16 -12.65
C GLY A 428 -7.20 12.84 -11.29
N GLN A 429 -8.14 13.78 -11.15
CA GLN A 429 -8.39 14.46 -9.88
C GLN A 429 -9.42 13.73 -9.01
N GLY A 430 -10.11 12.72 -9.54
CA GLY A 430 -11.10 11.91 -8.83
C GLY A 430 -12.40 12.67 -8.51
N CYS A 431 -13.34 11.99 -7.85
CA CYS A 431 -14.63 12.57 -7.50
C CYS A 431 -14.52 13.79 -6.57
N TYR A 432 -15.59 14.58 -6.52
CA TYR A 432 -15.74 15.78 -5.70
C TYR A 432 -14.70 16.87 -5.98
N ASN A 433 -14.05 16.88 -7.14
CA ASN A 433 -13.11 17.95 -7.49
C ASN A 433 -13.81 19.31 -7.55
N ALA A 434 -15.00 19.38 -8.14
CA ALA A 434 -15.81 20.61 -8.16
C ALA A 434 -16.11 21.13 -6.75
N ARG A 435 -16.52 20.25 -5.83
CA ARG A 435 -16.71 20.62 -4.41
C ARG A 435 -15.42 21.07 -3.73
N ARG A 436 -14.30 20.38 -3.94
CA ARG A 436 -12.99 20.80 -3.39
C ARG A 436 -12.54 22.17 -3.93
N VAL A 437 -12.83 22.49 -5.19
CA VAL A 437 -12.59 23.82 -5.78
C VAL A 437 -13.46 24.88 -5.09
N ALA A 438 -14.74 24.60 -4.87
CA ALA A 438 -15.61 25.52 -4.13
C ALA A 438 -15.16 25.73 -2.67
N GLN A 439 -14.69 24.66 -2.00
CA GLN A 439 -14.07 24.76 -0.68
C GLN A 439 -12.82 25.65 -0.73
N ALA A 440 -11.95 25.50 -1.73
CA ALA A 440 -10.77 26.33 -1.92
C ALA A 440 -11.10 27.82 -2.10
N GLU A 441 -12.12 28.17 -2.89
CA GLU A 441 -12.56 29.57 -3.06
C GLU A 441 -13.09 30.16 -1.74
N ALA A 442 -13.84 29.38 -0.97
CA ALA A 442 -14.32 29.82 0.34
C ALA A 442 -13.16 30.02 1.35
N ILE A 443 -12.14 29.15 1.33
CA ILE A 443 -10.93 29.31 2.15
C ILE A 443 -10.11 30.52 1.75
N LYS A 444 -9.98 30.79 0.45
CA LYS A 444 -9.36 32.02 -0.06
C LYS A 444 -10.04 33.26 0.49
N ALA A 445 -11.37 33.34 0.46
CA ALA A 445 -12.11 34.48 1.02
C ALA A 445 -11.87 34.65 2.53
N ILE A 446 -11.76 33.55 3.29
CA ILE A 446 -11.36 33.59 4.70
C ILE A 446 -9.93 34.11 4.86
N ALA A 447 -8.99 33.61 4.05
CA ALA A 447 -7.58 33.98 4.11
C ALA A 447 -7.36 35.49 3.82
N ASP A 448 -8.11 36.06 2.86
CA ASP A 448 -8.05 37.48 2.52
C ASP A 448 -8.51 38.39 3.66
N GLY A 449 -9.41 37.88 4.52
CA GLY A 449 -9.98 38.62 5.65
C GLY A 449 -9.17 38.57 6.95
N VAL A 450 -7.98 37.95 6.96
CA VAL A 450 -7.21 37.70 8.18
C VAL A 450 -5.73 38.08 8.04
N PRO A 451 -5.07 38.50 9.15
CA PRO A 451 -3.66 38.83 9.10
C PRO A 451 -2.81 37.57 8.98
N ASN A 452 -1.83 37.58 8.08
CA ASN A 452 -0.82 36.52 7.97
C ASN A 452 -1.44 35.10 7.96
N PRO A 453 -2.30 34.79 6.97
CA PRO A 453 -2.98 33.49 6.92
C PRO A 453 -1.99 32.35 6.69
N LEU A 454 -2.25 31.25 7.36
CA LEU A 454 -1.62 29.95 7.15
C LEU A 454 -2.74 28.91 6.98
N VAL A 455 -2.97 28.53 5.73
CA VAL A 455 -3.89 27.44 5.36
C VAL A 455 -3.14 26.14 5.52
N VAL A 456 -3.64 25.26 6.38
CA VAL A 456 -3.10 23.92 6.60
C VAL A 456 -4.21 22.87 6.57
N GLY A 457 -3.82 21.63 6.34
CA GLY A 457 -4.68 20.47 6.49
C GLY A 457 -4.62 19.54 5.31
N ASP A 458 -5.43 18.48 5.40
CA ASP A 458 -5.67 17.57 4.30
C ASP A 458 -6.67 18.23 3.34
N LEU A 459 -6.15 18.70 2.21
CA LEU A 459 -6.97 19.33 1.17
C LEU A 459 -7.57 18.29 0.21
N ASN A 460 -7.26 16.99 0.41
CA ASN A 460 -7.67 15.91 -0.47
C ASN A 460 -7.40 16.22 -1.94
N ALA A 461 -6.34 16.98 -2.22
CA ALA A 461 -5.98 17.44 -3.55
C ALA A 461 -4.46 17.44 -3.70
N TYR A 462 -3.96 16.80 -4.77
CA TYR A 462 -2.53 16.78 -5.07
C TYR A 462 -2.04 18.15 -5.53
N THR A 463 -0.73 18.38 -5.48
CA THR A 463 -0.13 19.71 -5.61
C THR A 463 -0.49 20.46 -6.90
N ALA A 464 -0.69 19.75 -8.02
CA ALA A 464 -1.04 20.36 -9.30
C ALA A 464 -2.56 20.30 -9.60
N GLU A 465 -3.39 19.93 -8.62
CA GLU A 465 -4.85 19.90 -8.75
C GLU A 465 -5.49 21.29 -8.58
N ASP A 466 -6.70 21.42 -9.10
CA ASP A 466 -7.43 22.69 -9.17
C ASP A 466 -7.67 23.37 -7.82
N PRO A 467 -8.01 22.65 -6.72
CA PRO A 467 -8.16 23.28 -5.41
C PRO A 467 -6.87 23.98 -4.92
N VAL A 468 -5.71 23.37 -5.16
CA VAL A 468 -4.40 23.96 -4.79
C VAL A 468 -4.05 25.13 -5.73
N LYS A 469 -4.38 25.02 -7.02
CA LYS A 469 -4.24 26.12 -7.99
C LYS A 469 -5.10 27.34 -7.63
N VAL A 470 -6.31 27.15 -7.12
CA VAL A 470 -7.18 28.25 -6.64
C VAL A 470 -6.48 29.01 -5.51
N LEU A 471 -5.98 28.29 -4.51
CA LEU A 471 -5.33 28.90 -3.34
C LEU A 471 -4.01 29.60 -3.72
N THR A 472 -3.20 28.97 -4.58
CA THR A 472 -1.93 29.56 -5.03
C THR A 472 -2.13 30.71 -6.02
N GLY A 473 -3.15 30.65 -6.87
CA GLY A 473 -3.56 31.75 -7.75
C GLY A 473 -4.04 32.99 -7.00
N ALA A 474 -4.51 32.83 -5.75
CA ALA A 474 -4.81 33.94 -4.84
C ALA A 474 -3.57 34.53 -4.15
N GLY A 475 -2.36 34.04 -4.45
CA GLY A 475 -1.11 34.53 -3.87
C GLY A 475 -0.72 33.85 -2.55
N LEU A 476 -1.42 32.80 -2.11
CA LEU A 476 -0.91 31.93 -1.06
C LEU A 476 0.29 31.13 -1.59
N VAL A 477 1.32 31.00 -0.78
CA VAL A 477 2.59 30.41 -1.19
C VAL A 477 2.74 29.05 -0.51
N SER A 478 2.95 27.99 -1.29
CA SER A 478 3.25 26.67 -0.72
C SER A 478 4.62 26.66 -0.04
N GLN A 479 4.65 26.24 1.22
CA GLN A 479 5.85 26.21 2.03
C GLN A 479 6.62 24.90 1.82
N THR A 480 5.94 23.79 1.59
CA THR A 480 6.57 22.52 1.22
C THR A 480 7.26 22.63 -0.14
N GLN A 481 6.64 23.27 -1.14
CA GLN A 481 7.32 23.52 -2.43
C GLN A 481 8.55 24.43 -2.33
N ARG A 482 8.63 25.29 -1.30
CA ARG A 482 9.78 26.17 -1.06
C ARG A 482 10.95 25.50 -0.35
N PHE A 483 10.66 24.58 0.58
CA PHE A 483 11.66 24.08 1.53
C PHE A 483 11.90 22.56 1.45
N VAL A 484 10.96 21.79 0.88
CA VAL A 484 11.04 20.33 0.76
C VAL A 484 11.46 19.97 -0.66
N ARG A 485 12.41 19.05 -0.78
CA ARG A 485 12.89 18.58 -2.09
C ARG A 485 11.74 17.81 -2.77
N PRO A 486 11.60 17.89 -4.11
CA PRO A 486 10.53 17.17 -4.81
C PRO A 486 10.48 15.68 -4.45
N ALA A 487 11.62 14.98 -4.39
CA ALA A 487 11.64 13.56 -4.05
C ALA A 487 11.14 13.22 -2.63
N ASP A 488 11.10 14.18 -1.71
CA ASP A 488 10.60 14.03 -0.33
C ASP A 488 9.23 14.73 -0.14
N ARG A 489 8.59 15.20 -1.23
CA ARG A 489 7.37 16.02 -1.15
C ARG A 489 6.15 15.13 -1.43
N TYR A 490 5.76 14.37 -0.43
CA TYR A 490 4.54 13.57 -0.39
C TYR A 490 4.10 13.42 1.07
N SER A 491 2.81 13.25 1.31
CA SER A 491 2.27 12.97 2.64
C SER A 491 1.41 11.71 2.69
N TYR A 492 1.10 11.14 1.53
CA TYR A 492 0.21 10.00 1.37
C TYR A 492 0.65 9.10 0.20
N VAL A 493 0.33 7.82 0.28
CA VAL A 493 0.52 6.84 -0.80
C VAL A 493 -0.80 6.18 -1.10
N PHE A 494 -1.17 6.15 -2.39
CA PHE A 494 -2.38 5.50 -2.89
C PHE A 494 -2.06 4.72 -4.16
N ASP A 495 -2.44 3.44 -4.20
CA ASP A 495 -2.16 2.52 -5.32
C ASP A 495 -0.69 2.53 -5.75
N GLY A 496 0.22 2.53 -4.77
CA GLY A 496 1.66 2.56 -4.97
C GLY A 496 2.23 3.88 -5.47
N GLN A 497 1.43 4.95 -5.50
CA GLN A 497 1.82 6.27 -6.01
C GLN A 497 1.77 7.31 -4.89
N SER A 498 2.89 7.98 -4.66
CA SER A 498 3.03 9.00 -3.62
C SER A 498 2.57 10.37 -4.09
N GLY A 499 1.99 11.17 -3.20
CA GLY A 499 1.63 12.57 -3.48
C GLY A 499 1.39 13.38 -2.21
N GLU A 500 1.32 14.70 -2.33
CA GLU A 500 1.06 15.63 -1.23
C GLU A 500 -0.44 15.95 -1.15
N LEU A 501 -1.12 15.42 -0.12
CA LEU A 501 -2.50 15.78 0.21
C LEU A 501 -2.57 16.79 1.36
N ASP A 502 -1.56 16.77 2.24
CA ASP A 502 -1.44 17.65 3.40
C ASP A 502 -0.60 18.86 3.04
N HIS A 503 -1.26 20.03 2.96
CA HIS A 503 -0.63 21.25 2.48
C HIS A 503 -0.35 22.24 3.61
N ALA A 504 0.62 23.12 3.37
CA ALA A 504 0.83 24.33 4.16
C ALA A 504 1.07 25.53 3.24
N LEU A 505 0.04 26.37 3.09
CA LEU A 505 0.03 27.54 2.20
C LEU A 505 -0.03 28.82 3.04
N ALA A 506 1.01 29.65 2.96
CA ALA A 506 1.09 30.88 3.74
C ALA A 506 0.85 32.11 2.87
N GLY A 507 0.10 33.09 3.39
CA GLY A 507 -0.03 34.39 2.76
C GLY A 507 1.34 35.09 2.61
N PRO A 508 1.51 36.01 1.63
CA PRO A 508 2.82 36.55 1.29
C PRO A 508 3.61 37.15 2.47
N GLY A 509 2.90 37.81 3.40
CA GLY A 509 3.48 38.37 4.62
C GLY A 509 4.09 37.32 5.55
N LEU A 510 3.32 36.25 5.84
CA LEU A 510 3.79 35.15 6.67
C LEU A 510 4.84 34.30 5.96
N SER A 511 4.69 34.09 4.66
CA SER A 511 5.63 33.33 3.82
C SER A 511 7.08 33.84 3.97
N ARG A 512 7.27 35.17 4.05
CA ARG A 512 8.59 35.78 4.31
C ARG A 512 9.16 35.48 5.70
N ARG A 513 8.32 35.07 6.64
CA ARG A 513 8.67 34.71 8.02
C ARG A 513 8.82 33.20 8.22
N VAL A 514 8.50 32.37 7.23
CA VAL A 514 8.75 30.93 7.30
C VAL A 514 10.25 30.68 7.16
N THR A 515 10.83 29.98 8.12
CA THR A 515 12.27 29.65 8.16
C THR A 515 12.60 28.28 7.58
N GLY A 516 11.59 27.40 7.47
CA GLY A 516 11.73 26.06 6.93
C GLY A 516 10.42 25.30 6.99
N ALA A 517 10.32 24.24 6.20
CA ALA A 517 9.25 23.25 6.26
C ALA A 517 9.82 21.84 6.06
N THR A 518 9.15 20.83 6.62
CA THR A 518 9.44 19.42 6.41
C THR A 518 8.15 18.62 6.46
N ILE A 519 8.10 17.54 5.69
CA ILE A 519 7.16 16.45 5.90
C ILE A 519 7.90 15.36 6.66
N TRP A 520 7.29 14.78 7.70
CA TRP A 520 7.93 13.75 8.51
C TRP A 520 7.37 12.38 8.11
N HIS A 521 8.11 11.64 7.28
CA HIS A 521 7.70 10.34 6.75
C HIS A 521 7.74 9.22 7.80
N ILE A 522 6.76 9.25 8.71
CA ILE A 522 6.54 8.25 9.76
C ILE A 522 5.35 7.34 9.45
N ASN A 523 4.54 7.65 8.44
CA ASN A 523 3.25 7.01 8.21
C ASN A 523 3.12 6.45 6.80
N SER A 524 3.27 7.28 5.77
CA SER A 524 2.94 6.91 4.38
C SER A 524 3.87 5.83 3.79
N ASP A 525 5.06 5.67 4.37
CA ASP A 525 6.05 4.66 3.94
C ASP A 525 5.96 3.33 4.71
N GLU A 526 5.11 3.27 5.74
CA GLU A 526 5.03 2.14 6.65
C GLU A 526 3.90 1.17 6.27
N PRO A 527 4.12 -0.15 6.36
CA PRO A 527 3.06 -1.14 6.20
C PRO A 527 1.93 -1.00 7.22
N VAL A 528 0.72 -1.40 6.81
CA VAL A 528 -0.50 -1.30 7.63
C VAL A 528 -0.38 -2.07 8.94
N PHE A 529 0.25 -3.26 8.93
CA PHE A 529 0.36 -4.11 10.12
C PHE A 529 1.20 -3.52 11.27
N LEU A 530 1.82 -2.35 11.07
CA LEU A 530 2.50 -1.58 12.11
C LEU A 530 1.56 -0.61 12.86
N ASP A 531 0.30 -0.51 12.44
CA ASP A 531 -0.68 0.41 13.00
C ASP A 531 -1.15 -0.03 14.40
N TYR A 532 -2.26 0.54 14.87
CA TYR A 532 -2.77 0.28 16.22
C TYR A 532 -3.71 -0.92 16.31
N ASN A 533 -4.23 -1.42 15.18
CA ASN A 533 -5.23 -2.47 15.11
C ASN A 533 -4.68 -3.80 15.64
N THR A 534 -5.57 -4.65 16.19
CA THR A 534 -5.18 -5.98 16.69
C THR A 534 -5.61 -7.10 15.77
N GLU A 535 -6.63 -6.88 14.95
CA GLU A 535 -7.07 -7.77 13.91
C GLU A 535 -6.01 -7.85 12.80
N PHE A 536 -5.66 -9.08 12.43
CA PHE A 536 -4.72 -9.38 11.33
C PHE A 536 -3.30 -8.79 11.48
N ASN A 537 -2.99 -8.18 12.63
CA ASN A 537 -1.71 -7.57 12.94
C ASN A 537 -0.97 -8.39 14.01
N PRO A 538 0.16 -9.02 13.68
CA PRO A 538 0.91 -9.78 14.67
C PRO A 538 1.40 -8.86 15.82
N PRO A 539 1.12 -9.20 17.10
CA PRO A 539 1.38 -8.33 18.25
C PRO A 539 2.84 -7.87 18.38
N GLU A 540 3.80 -8.66 17.89
CA GLU A 540 5.22 -8.37 17.91
C GLU A 540 5.62 -7.15 17.07
N PHE A 541 4.78 -6.70 16.13
CA PHE A 541 5.05 -5.54 15.29
C PHE A 541 4.55 -4.21 15.87
N TYR A 542 3.59 -4.25 16.81
CA TYR A 542 3.14 -3.02 17.47
C TYR A 542 4.26 -2.37 18.29
N ARG A 543 4.47 -1.07 18.07
CA ARG A 543 5.35 -0.23 18.89
C ARG A 543 4.60 1.05 19.27
N PRO A 544 4.64 1.49 20.54
CA PRO A 544 4.04 2.76 21.00
C PRO A 544 4.95 3.96 20.64
N ASP A 545 5.40 4.01 19.39
CA ASP A 545 6.20 5.10 18.83
C ASP A 545 5.40 5.88 17.75
N ALA A 546 6.05 6.81 17.05
CA ALA A 546 5.37 7.66 16.09
C ALA A 546 5.03 6.96 14.76
N PHE A 547 5.66 5.82 14.46
CA PHE A 547 5.56 5.21 13.13
C PHE A 547 4.21 4.53 12.93
N ARG A 548 3.62 4.69 11.75
CA ARG A 548 2.27 4.22 11.42
C ARG A 548 1.23 4.63 12.48
N SER A 549 1.34 5.87 12.95
CA SER A 549 0.34 6.52 13.82
C SER A 549 -0.86 7.02 13.05
N SER A 550 -0.70 7.17 11.73
CA SER A 550 -1.72 7.49 10.73
C SER A 550 -1.25 6.88 9.40
N ASP A 551 -2.03 7.05 8.34
CA ASP A 551 -1.69 6.87 6.93
C ASP A 551 -1.16 8.16 6.27
N HIS A 552 -1.31 9.32 6.93
CA HIS A 552 -0.81 10.62 6.48
C HIS A 552 0.43 11.07 7.26
N ASP A 553 1.44 11.58 6.57
CA ASP A 553 2.61 12.18 7.20
C ASP A 553 2.34 13.63 7.68
N PRO A 554 2.76 14.00 8.90
CA PRO A 554 2.58 15.37 9.37
C PRO A 554 3.52 16.35 8.67
N VAL A 555 2.99 17.55 8.40
CA VAL A 555 3.74 18.70 7.88
C VAL A 555 4.12 19.63 9.04
N LEU A 556 5.38 20.03 9.11
CA LEU A 556 5.92 20.92 10.15
C LEU A 556 6.60 22.13 9.53
N LEU A 557 6.35 23.32 10.09
CA LEU A 557 6.92 24.59 9.66
C LEU A 557 7.55 25.33 10.84
N GLY A 558 8.60 26.08 10.55
CA GLY A 558 9.21 27.04 11.47
C GLY A 558 8.83 28.46 11.06
N LEU A 559 8.41 29.28 12.02
CA LEU A 559 8.03 30.69 11.84
C LEU A 559 8.95 31.57 12.67
N ASN A 560 9.43 32.68 12.08
CA ASN A 560 10.12 33.75 12.78
C ASN A 560 9.18 34.95 12.97
N LEU A 561 8.54 35.00 14.12
CA LEU A 561 7.46 35.95 14.41
C LEU A 561 7.89 37.14 15.27
N ARG A 562 9.15 37.20 15.70
CA ARG A 562 9.71 38.39 16.35
C ARG A 562 9.78 39.61 15.43
#